data_AF-A0A2I1BS63-F1
#
_entry.id   AF-A0A2I1BS63-F1
#
_cell.length_a   1.000
_cell.length_b   1.000
_cell.length_c   1.000
_cell.angle_alpha   90.00
_cell.angle_beta   90.00
_cell.angle_gamma   90.00
#
_symmetry.space_group_name_H-M   'P 1'
#
loop_
_entity.id
_entity.type
_entity.pdbx_description
1 polymer ?
#
loop_
_entity_poly.entity_id
_entity_poly.type
_entity_poly.pdbx_seq_one_letter_code
_entity_poly.pdbx_strand_id
1 'polypeptide(L)'
;MQAIQRGESPVVAVMPTSRGKSMLFMVPAFTAPRGTTIVVVPLIALQADMTRRCQELSISCVPWESRQPPNAASIMLVTPKSAVSPDFQTFLNRLRWTRRLDRIVINKCHVVLNSQHNFQPQMAQLGWLVQARTQIQMKYDQATMTIYRAQTSRPNVAYQVWQPDMTRVGRGLYQWIKSEVVVAFIQDHIRQAAGGKVIIYANIIRQVTAMAQVLRCKAYYSEQLDKAGVLARFIGASPVIATTSALGMGVDIPNIRSIIHIGTPWTLLDYAQESGRAGRDGQHSEAIIIQPAGWDTPAPWMEGVAPKDQEQVAEYIGVVEGIGCHQVMLDQYLDGVVDGYQQQYYQDADPREQICDGYDPN
;
A
#
# COMPACT_ATOMS: atom_id res chain seq x y z
N MET A 1 0.21 10.54 -18.21
CA MET A 1 1.24 10.29 -19.24
C MET A 1 1.51 11.49 -20.12
N GLN A 2 0.50 12.07 -20.79
CA GLN A 2 0.71 13.25 -21.65
C GLN A 2 1.39 14.41 -20.92
N ALA A 3 0.96 14.73 -19.69
CA ALA A 3 1.62 15.72 -18.84
C ALA A 3 3.14 15.47 -18.67
N ILE A 4 3.51 14.23 -18.34
CA ILE A 4 4.90 13.80 -18.16
C ILE A 4 5.72 13.94 -19.45
N GLN A 5 5.11 13.63 -20.61
CA GLN A 5 5.74 13.76 -21.92
C GLN A 5 5.94 15.22 -22.35
N ARG A 6 4.99 16.10 -21.99
CA ARG A 6 5.10 17.56 -22.24
C ARG A 6 6.10 18.24 -21.30
N GLY A 7 6.65 17.53 -20.32
CA GLY A 7 7.50 18.12 -19.28
C GLY A 7 6.71 18.97 -18.28
N GLU A 8 5.41 18.71 -18.10
CA GLU A 8 4.65 19.34 -17.02
C GLU A 8 5.15 18.81 -15.68
N SER A 9 5.41 19.72 -14.74
CA SER A 9 5.90 19.37 -13.41
C SER A 9 5.77 20.59 -12.47
N PRO A 10 5.32 20.43 -11.21
CA PRO A 10 5.03 19.17 -10.51
C PRO A 10 3.75 18.46 -10.96
N VAL A 11 3.84 17.13 -11.08
CA VAL A 11 2.70 16.25 -11.31
C VAL A 11 2.61 15.23 -10.16
N VAL A 12 1.43 15.11 -9.56
CA VAL A 12 1.12 14.06 -8.59
C VAL A 12 0.17 13.07 -9.25
N ALA A 13 0.57 11.81 -9.32
CA ALA A 13 -0.26 10.72 -9.81
C ALA A 13 -0.78 9.87 -8.63
N VAL A 14 -2.09 9.92 -8.41
CA VAL A 14 -2.77 9.04 -7.44
C VAL A 14 -3.44 7.92 -8.22
N MET A 15 -3.04 6.69 -7.96
CA MET A 15 -3.60 5.50 -8.61
C MET A 15 -3.70 4.37 -7.58
N PRO A 16 -4.52 3.34 -7.77
CA PRO A 16 -4.51 2.14 -6.93
C PRO A 16 -3.18 1.36 -7.04
N THR A 17 -2.95 0.45 -6.10
CA THR A 17 -1.77 -0.43 -6.18
C THR A 17 -1.87 -1.37 -7.39
N SER A 18 -0.73 -1.72 -7.99
CA SER A 18 -0.61 -2.61 -9.16
C SER A 18 -1.29 -2.20 -10.48
N ARG A 19 -1.88 -0.99 -10.60
CA ARG A 19 -2.32 -0.43 -11.90
C ARG A 19 -1.23 0.30 -12.68
N GLY A 20 -0.01 -0.24 -12.71
CA GLY A 20 1.02 0.24 -13.63
C GLY A 20 1.65 1.60 -13.30
N LYS A 21 1.63 2.08 -12.04
CA LYS A 21 2.32 3.33 -11.64
C LYS A 21 3.76 3.42 -12.11
N SER A 22 4.48 2.30 -12.14
CA SER A 22 5.86 2.27 -12.60
C SER A 22 6.01 2.61 -14.09
N MET A 23 4.98 2.37 -14.90
CA MET A 23 4.97 2.74 -16.32
C MET A 23 5.06 4.25 -16.53
N LEU A 24 4.60 5.05 -15.56
CA LEU A 24 4.67 6.52 -15.63
C LEU A 24 6.10 7.05 -15.73
N PHE A 25 7.09 6.27 -15.33
CA PHE A 25 8.51 6.62 -15.45
C PHE A 25 9.32 5.64 -16.30
N MET A 26 8.91 4.37 -16.40
CA MET A 26 9.56 3.38 -17.26
C MET A 26 9.35 3.68 -18.75
N VAL A 27 8.13 4.05 -19.16
CA VAL A 27 7.85 4.37 -20.57
C VAL A 27 8.62 5.61 -21.03
N PRO A 28 8.63 6.74 -20.29
CA PRO A 28 9.46 7.88 -20.66
C PRO A 28 10.96 7.54 -20.73
N ALA A 29 11.49 6.79 -19.75
CA ALA A 29 12.89 6.39 -19.73
C ALA A 29 13.27 5.49 -20.92
N PHE A 30 12.35 4.63 -21.38
CA PHE A 30 12.53 3.82 -22.58
C PHE A 30 12.54 4.67 -23.86
N THR A 31 11.61 5.64 -23.96
CA THR A 31 11.49 6.49 -25.16
C THR A 31 12.56 7.58 -25.26
N ALA A 32 13.21 7.95 -24.15
CA ALA A 32 14.22 9.01 -24.09
C ALA A 32 15.53 8.51 -23.43
N PRO A 33 16.23 7.51 -24.02
CA PRO A 33 17.32 6.79 -23.35
C PRO A 33 18.59 7.63 -23.09
N ARG A 34 18.71 8.82 -23.69
CA ARG A 34 19.84 9.73 -23.48
C ARG A 34 19.81 10.41 -22.11
N GLY A 35 18.64 10.52 -21.50
CA GLY A 35 18.43 11.09 -20.18
C GLY A 35 18.43 10.03 -19.08
N THR A 36 18.76 10.46 -17.87
CA THR A 36 18.68 9.66 -16.64
C THR A 36 17.48 10.12 -15.83
N THR A 37 16.56 9.20 -15.60
CA THR A 37 15.43 9.35 -14.67
C THR A 37 15.87 8.88 -13.29
N ILE A 38 15.77 9.75 -12.28
CA ILE A 38 16.03 9.40 -10.88
C ILE A 38 14.71 8.97 -10.25
N VAL A 39 14.68 7.79 -9.64
CA VAL A 39 13.51 7.28 -8.92
C VAL A 39 13.91 7.07 -7.47
N VAL A 40 13.38 7.90 -6.58
CA VAL A 40 13.54 7.74 -5.14
C VAL A 40 12.54 6.71 -4.67
N VAL A 41 13.02 5.61 -4.08
CA VAL A 41 12.21 4.52 -3.57
C VAL A 41 12.48 4.27 -2.09
N PRO A 42 11.44 4.20 -1.24
CA PRO A 42 11.63 4.13 0.21
C PRO A 42 12.28 2.83 0.68
N LEU A 43 12.12 1.71 -0.05
CA LEU A 43 12.62 0.41 0.38
C LEU A 43 13.57 -0.24 -0.63
N ILE A 44 14.57 -0.94 -0.10
CA ILE A 44 15.52 -1.74 -0.89
C ILE A 44 14.81 -2.89 -1.62
N ALA A 45 13.82 -3.54 -0.99
CA ALA A 45 13.04 -4.60 -1.64
C ALA A 45 12.32 -4.13 -2.92
N LEU A 46 11.88 -2.86 -2.95
CA LEU A 46 11.30 -2.25 -4.15
C LEU A 46 12.36 -2.03 -5.24
N GLN A 47 13.63 -1.84 -4.89
CA GLN A 47 14.69 -1.67 -5.88
C GLN A 47 14.90 -2.96 -6.66
N ALA A 48 15.06 -4.09 -5.95
CA ALA A 48 15.30 -5.39 -6.58
C ALA A 48 14.17 -5.75 -7.58
N ASP A 49 12.92 -5.56 -7.18
CA ASP A 49 11.78 -5.81 -8.06
C ASP A 49 11.72 -4.85 -9.26
N MET A 50 11.98 -3.54 -9.05
CA MET A 50 12.03 -2.57 -10.16
C MET A 50 13.18 -2.86 -11.13
N THR A 51 14.35 -3.23 -10.62
CA THR A 51 15.51 -3.62 -11.43
C THR A 51 15.16 -4.85 -12.28
N ARG A 52 14.56 -5.89 -11.69
CA ARG A 52 14.11 -7.09 -12.43
C ARG A 52 13.14 -6.73 -13.56
N ARG A 53 12.11 -5.93 -13.29
CA ARG A 53 11.15 -5.49 -14.33
C ARG A 53 11.82 -4.66 -15.43
N CYS A 54 12.77 -3.80 -15.08
CA CYS A 54 13.52 -3.03 -16.08
C CYS A 54 14.39 -3.95 -16.96
N GLN A 55 15.03 -4.97 -16.38
CA GLN A 55 15.81 -5.96 -17.13
C GLN A 55 14.93 -6.74 -18.11
N GLU A 56 13.74 -7.17 -17.70
CA GLU A 56 12.76 -7.83 -18.59
C GLU A 56 12.35 -6.95 -19.77
N LEU A 57 12.30 -5.63 -19.56
CA LEU A 57 11.97 -4.63 -20.59
C LEU A 57 13.20 -4.06 -21.32
N SER A 58 14.41 -4.59 -21.06
CA SER A 58 15.67 -4.08 -21.60
C SER A 58 15.91 -2.58 -21.33
N ILE A 59 15.39 -2.05 -20.21
CA ILE A 59 15.63 -0.69 -19.74
C ILE A 59 16.85 -0.70 -18.80
N SER A 60 17.86 0.12 -19.10
CA SER A 60 19.02 0.28 -18.23
C SER A 60 18.62 0.90 -16.90
N CYS A 61 18.61 0.09 -15.83
CA CYS A 61 18.18 0.47 -14.50
C CYS A 61 19.17 -0.05 -13.45
N VAL A 62 19.67 0.85 -12.61
CA VAL A 62 20.71 0.55 -11.63
C VAL A 62 20.40 1.21 -10.28
N PRO A 63 20.69 0.54 -9.15
CA PRO A 63 20.68 1.18 -7.85
C PRO A 63 21.86 2.16 -7.72
N TRP A 64 21.63 3.27 -7.01
CA TRP A 64 22.66 4.25 -6.71
C TRP A 64 23.61 3.75 -5.62
N GLU A 65 24.90 3.76 -5.93
CA GLU A 65 25.98 3.50 -4.98
C GLU A 65 27.04 4.61 -5.06
N SER A 66 27.34 5.27 -3.94
CA SER A 66 28.29 6.40 -3.93
C SER A 66 29.70 6.01 -4.40
N ARG A 67 30.13 4.76 -4.21
CA ARG A 67 31.49 4.30 -4.50
C ARG A 67 31.74 4.00 -5.98
N GLN A 68 30.69 3.72 -6.74
CA GLN A 68 30.72 3.47 -8.18
C GLN A 68 29.52 4.14 -8.84
N PRO A 69 29.58 5.47 -9.08
CA PRO A 69 28.50 6.17 -9.76
C PRO A 69 28.32 5.54 -11.15
N PRO A 70 27.14 4.96 -11.46
CA PRO A 70 26.97 4.19 -12.67
C PRO A 70 27.10 5.07 -13.91
N ASN A 71 27.89 4.62 -14.89
CA ASN A 71 27.97 5.30 -16.18
C ASN A 71 26.69 5.02 -16.97
N ALA A 72 25.88 6.06 -17.14
CA ALA A 72 24.80 6.14 -18.14
C ALA A 72 23.67 5.10 -18.03
N ALA A 73 22.95 5.09 -16.92
CA ALA A 73 21.65 4.41 -16.84
C ALA A 73 20.48 5.32 -17.26
N SER A 74 19.45 4.71 -17.84
CA SER A 74 18.17 5.38 -18.14
C SER A 74 17.37 5.61 -16.86
N ILE A 75 17.46 4.69 -15.89
CA ILE A 75 16.81 4.79 -14.57
C ILE A 75 17.85 4.59 -13.45
N MET A 76 17.86 5.50 -12.48
CA MET A 76 18.67 5.44 -11.27
C MET A 76 17.76 5.27 -10.05
N LEU A 77 17.86 4.15 -9.34
CA LEU A 77 17.07 3.91 -8.13
C LEU A 77 17.83 4.39 -6.90
N VAL A 78 17.21 5.25 -6.09
CA VAL A 78 17.88 5.91 -4.96
C VAL A 78 17.08 5.70 -3.68
N THR A 79 17.74 5.33 -2.58
CA THR A 79 17.08 5.32 -1.27
C THR A 79 16.94 6.75 -0.74
N PRO A 80 15.99 7.06 0.16
CA PRO A 80 15.88 8.40 0.74
C PRO A 80 17.15 8.82 1.49
N LYS A 81 17.80 7.86 2.19
CA LYS A 81 19.07 8.08 2.88
C LYS A 81 20.20 8.48 1.92
N SER A 82 20.31 7.79 0.79
CA SER A 82 21.29 8.15 -0.23
C SER A 82 20.94 9.47 -0.91
N ALA A 83 19.66 9.71 -1.14
CA ALA A 83 19.15 10.89 -1.83
C ALA A 83 19.42 12.19 -1.06
N VAL A 84 19.60 12.16 0.27
CA VAL A 84 19.99 13.33 1.06
C VAL A 84 21.50 13.49 1.26
N SER A 85 22.31 12.57 0.71
CA SER A 85 23.77 12.59 0.90
C SER A 85 24.49 13.64 0.01
N PRO A 86 25.64 14.19 0.46
CA PRO A 86 26.46 15.10 -0.34
C PRO A 86 26.98 14.49 -1.65
N ASP A 87 27.32 13.20 -1.64
CA ASP A 87 27.79 12.47 -2.83
C ASP A 87 26.71 12.46 -3.92
N PHE A 88 25.47 12.18 -3.50
CA PHE A 88 24.34 12.18 -4.41
C PHE A 88 24.03 13.58 -4.94
N GLN A 89 24.12 14.62 -4.10
CA GLN A 89 24.00 16.02 -4.55
C GLN A 89 25.03 16.37 -5.62
N THR A 90 26.28 15.96 -5.42
CA THR A 90 27.37 16.16 -6.39
C THR A 90 27.08 15.47 -7.72
N PHE A 91 26.63 14.21 -7.66
CA PHE A 91 26.21 13.46 -8.85
C PHE A 91 25.01 14.09 -9.57
N LEU A 92 23.98 14.49 -8.83
CA LEU A 92 22.79 15.14 -9.37
C LEU A 92 23.17 16.43 -10.09
N ASN A 93 24.04 17.25 -9.49
CA ASN A 93 24.55 18.47 -10.11
C ASN A 93 25.34 18.17 -11.39
N ARG A 94 26.16 17.11 -11.40
CA ARG A 94 26.85 16.67 -12.63
C ARG A 94 25.87 16.29 -13.74
N LEU A 95 24.81 15.55 -13.44
CA LEU A 95 23.77 15.20 -14.43
C LEU A 95 23.06 16.44 -14.97
N ARG A 96 22.80 17.44 -14.13
CA ARG A 96 22.21 18.73 -14.55
C ARG A 96 23.15 19.49 -15.48
N TRP A 97 24.40 19.67 -15.09
CA TRP A 97 25.41 20.39 -15.88
C TRP A 97 25.65 19.75 -17.25
N THR A 98 25.61 18.41 -17.31
CA THR A 98 25.77 17.66 -18.55
C THR A 98 24.48 17.51 -19.36
N ARG A 99 23.36 18.13 -18.93
CA ARG A 99 22.02 18.01 -19.54
C ARG A 99 21.56 16.55 -19.70
N ARG A 100 21.95 15.71 -18.75
CA ARG A 100 21.59 14.29 -18.69
C ARG A 100 20.53 13.99 -17.66
N LEU A 101 20.21 14.90 -16.74
CA LEU A 101 19.08 14.71 -15.84
C LEU A 101 17.76 14.95 -16.60
N ASP A 102 16.95 13.90 -16.72
CA ASP A 102 15.66 13.98 -17.41
C ASP A 102 14.52 14.35 -16.44
N ARG A 103 14.38 13.56 -15.35
CA ARG A 103 13.34 13.78 -14.34
C ARG A 103 13.70 13.15 -13.01
N ILE A 104 13.01 13.60 -11.96
CA ILE A 104 13.05 13.02 -10.62
C ILE A 104 11.65 12.53 -10.26
N VAL A 105 11.55 11.29 -9.82
CA VAL A 105 10.31 10.61 -9.44
C VAL A 105 10.42 10.20 -7.99
N ILE A 106 9.46 10.60 -7.15
CA ILE A 106 9.39 10.18 -5.76
C ILE A 106 8.29 9.13 -5.63
N ASN A 107 8.68 7.85 -5.52
CA ASN A 107 7.72 6.78 -5.28
C ASN A 107 7.21 6.87 -3.85
N LYS A 108 5.92 6.54 -3.64
CA LYS A 108 5.25 6.65 -2.32
C LYS A 108 5.35 8.07 -1.73
N CYS A 109 5.18 9.10 -2.57
CA CYS A 109 5.27 10.50 -2.18
C CYS A 109 4.31 10.92 -1.05
N HIS A 110 3.25 10.15 -0.76
CA HIS A 110 2.41 10.38 0.41
C HIS A 110 3.20 10.33 1.73
N VAL A 111 4.36 9.66 1.80
CA VAL A 111 5.22 9.71 3.00
C VAL A 111 5.87 11.09 3.16
N VAL A 112 6.06 11.83 2.06
CA VAL A 112 6.54 13.22 2.07
C VAL A 112 5.38 14.20 2.30
N LEU A 113 4.18 13.88 1.77
CA LEU A 113 3.01 14.76 1.81
C LEU A 113 2.17 14.60 3.08
N ASN A 114 2.13 13.41 3.67
CA ASN A 114 1.44 13.13 4.93
C ASN A 114 2.45 13.22 6.06
N SER A 115 2.14 14.02 7.08
CA SER A 115 2.91 14.18 8.32
C SER A 115 2.84 12.93 9.23
N GLN A 116 3.01 11.74 8.68
CA GLN A 116 3.13 10.49 9.44
C GLN A 116 4.49 10.50 10.15
N HIS A 117 4.49 10.93 11.41
CA HIS A 117 5.67 11.44 12.11
C HIS A 117 6.86 10.48 12.32
N ASN A 118 6.75 9.18 11.99
CA ASN A 118 7.78 8.19 12.35
C ASN A 118 8.29 7.30 11.21
N PHE A 119 7.73 7.38 9.98
CA PHE A 119 8.15 6.50 8.88
C PHE A 119 9.13 7.19 7.93
N GLN A 120 10.42 6.87 8.07
CA GLN A 120 11.53 7.36 7.21
C GLN A 120 11.72 8.90 7.20
N PRO A 121 12.32 9.49 8.25
CA PRO A 121 12.49 10.95 8.37
C PRO A 121 13.27 11.59 7.22
N GLN A 122 14.09 10.82 6.49
CA GLN A 122 14.82 11.30 5.32
C GLN A 122 13.89 11.63 4.14
N MET A 123 12.70 11.03 4.05
CA MET A 123 11.71 11.34 3.01
C MET A 123 11.21 12.79 3.13
N ALA A 124 10.98 13.28 4.34
CA ALA A 124 10.59 14.68 4.59
C ALA A 124 11.69 15.67 4.14
N GLN A 125 12.95 15.25 4.21
CA GLN A 125 14.09 16.06 3.77
C GLN A 125 14.22 16.12 2.24
N LEU A 126 13.52 15.27 1.49
CA LEU A 126 13.60 15.27 0.01
C LEU A 126 12.93 16.48 -0.64
N GLY A 127 12.31 17.36 0.14
CA GLY A 127 11.77 18.64 -0.36
C GLY A 127 12.81 19.51 -1.09
N TRP A 128 14.12 19.27 -0.90
CA TRP A 128 15.16 19.96 -1.67
C TRP A 128 15.38 19.37 -3.07
N LEU A 129 15.10 18.07 -3.31
CA LEU A 129 15.23 17.46 -4.65
C LEU A 129 14.34 18.14 -5.67
N VAL A 130 13.19 18.62 -5.19
CA VAL A 130 12.32 19.52 -5.92
C VAL A 130 13.07 20.78 -6.38
N GLN A 131 13.88 21.40 -5.53
CA GLN A 131 14.62 22.63 -5.84
C GLN A 131 15.81 22.43 -6.80
N ALA A 132 16.18 21.19 -7.13
CA ALA A 132 17.31 20.85 -7.99
C ALA A 132 17.11 21.21 -9.48
N ARG A 133 16.24 22.16 -9.83
CA ARG A 133 15.88 22.66 -11.18
C ARG A 133 16.04 21.63 -12.32
N THR A 134 15.42 20.47 -12.14
CA THR A 134 14.55 19.90 -13.18
C THR A 134 13.15 20.16 -12.69
N GLN A 135 12.42 21.03 -13.40
CA GLN A 135 11.10 21.58 -13.07
C GLN A 135 10.41 20.94 -11.86
N ILE A 136 10.64 21.43 -10.64
CA ILE A 136 9.62 21.57 -9.59
C ILE A 136 10.11 22.74 -8.73
N GLN A 137 9.20 23.57 -8.21
CA GLN A 137 9.46 24.43 -7.06
C GLN A 137 8.27 24.24 -6.11
N MET A 138 8.43 23.47 -5.03
CA MET A 138 7.41 23.33 -4.00
C MET A 138 7.64 24.41 -2.96
N LYS A 139 6.89 25.51 -3.09
CA LYS A 139 6.35 26.17 -1.90
C LYS A 139 5.00 25.52 -1.62
N TYR A 140 4.72 25.37 -0.34
CA TYR A 140 3.62 24.63 0.27
C TYR A 140 2.27 25.29 -0.03
N ASP A 141 1.88 25.32 -1.31
CA ASP A 141 0.57 25.81 -1.74
C ASP A 141 -0.02 24.78 -2.71
N GLN A 142 -1.06 24.07 -2.26
CA GLN A 142 -1.81 23.09 -3.05
C GLN A 142 -2.33 23.67 -4.38
N ALA A 143 -2.40 25.00 -4.50
CA ALA A 143 -2.84 25.70 -5.71
C ALA A 143 -1.92 25.53 -6.95
N THR A 144 -0.71 24.99 -6.81
CA THR A 144 0.28 24.93 -7.91
C THR A 144 0.58 23.53 -8.45
N MET A 145 -0.05 22.48 -7.92
CA MET A 145 0.19 21.09 -8.36
C MET A 145 -0.96 20.54 -9.19
N THR A 146 -0.63 20.00 -10.36
CA THR A 146 -1.60 19.22 -11.13
C THR A 146 -1.66 17.80 -10.57
N ILE A 147 -2.80 17.46 -9.96
CA ILE A 147 -3.08 16.12 -9.45
C ILE A 147 -3.87 15.36 -10.51
N TYR A 148 -3.33 14.24 -10.98
CA TYR A 148 -4.06 13.27 -11.79
C TYR A 148 -4.41 12.08 -10.89
N ARG A 149 -5.71 11.86 -10.68
CA ARG A 149 -6.22 10.77 -9.85
C ARG A 149 -6.98 9.77 -10.71
N ALA A 150 -6.67 8.49 -10.55
CA ALA A 150 -7.50 7.40 -11.03
C ALA A 150 -8.32 6.84 -9.87
N GLN A 151 -9.53 6.35 -10.17
CA GLN A 151 -10.35 5.62 -9.20
C GLN A 151 -9.54 4.49 -8.56
N THR A 152 -9.58 4.45 -7.24
CA THR A 152 -8.91 3.44 -6.41
C THR A 152 -9.79 2.23 -6.11
N SER A 153 -11.07 2.29 -6.50
CA SER A 153 -12.07 1.24 -6.37
C SER A 153 -11.57 -0.13 -6.85
N ARG A 154 -11.94 -1.15 -6.07
CA ARG A 154 -11.60 -2.55 -6.30
C ARG A 154 -12.89 -3.36 -6.37
N PRO A 155 -13.63 -3.33 -7.50
CA PRO A 155 -14.95 -3.95 -7.60
C PRO A 155 -14.90 -5.48 -7.44
N ASN A 156 -13.73 -6.09 -7.64
CA ASN A 156 -13.50 -7.53 -7.46
C ASN A 156 -13.14 -7.92 -6.01
N VAL A 157 -13.16 -6.98 -5.06
CA VAL A 157 -12.86 -7.21 -3.64
C VAL A 157 -14.11 -6.95 -2.81
N ALA A 158 -14.65 -7.99 -2.19
CA ALA A 158 -15.72 -7.85 -1.20
C ALA A 158 -15.15 -7.37 0.13
N TYR A 159 -15.69 -6.27 0.68
CA TYR A 159 -15.29 -5.73 1.98
C TYR A 159 -16.31 -6.14 3.03
N GLN A 160 -15.83 -6.60 4.19
CA GLN A 160 -16.68 -7.07 5.28
C GLN A 160 -16.07 -6.71 6.64
N VAL A 161 -16.95 -6.49 7.61
CA VAL A 161 -16.59 -6.40 9.03
C VAL A 161 -17.35 -7.47 9.78
N TRP A 162 -16.64 -8.47 10.29
CA TRP A 162 -17.22 -9.53 11.09
C TRP A 162 -17.04 -9.21 12.58
N GLN A 163 -18.17 -9.07 13.28
CA GLN A 163 -18.22 -8.78 14.71
C GLN A 163 -18.73 -9.99 15.50
N PRO A 164 -17.87 -10.96 15.82
CA PRO A 164 -18.34 -12.16 16.51
C PRO A 164 -18.68 -11.90 17.97
N ASP A 165 -19.69 -12.61 18.49
CA ASP A 165 -20.00 -12.60 19.91
C ASP A 165 -18.89 -13.29 20.71
N MET A 166 -18.24 -12.52 21.58
CA MET A 166 -17.13 -12.96 22.44
C MET A 166 -17.47 -12.86 23.93
N THR A 167 -18.76 -12.78 24.29
CA THR A 167 -19.22 -12.64 25.69
C THR A 167 -18.69 -13.73 26.64
N ARG A 168 -18.43 -14.94 26.12
CA ARG A 168 -17.92 -16.09 26.89
C ARG A 168 -16.39 -16.21 26.91
N VAL A 169 -15.67 -15.33 26.22
CA VAL A 169 -14.20 -15.31 26.22
C VAL A 169 -13.71 -14.37 27.31
N GLY A 170 -12.70 -14.80 28.08
CA GLY A 170 -12.10 -13.96 29.10
C GLY A 170 -11.64 -12.62 28.53
N ARG A 171 -11.88 -11.51 29.24
CA ARG A 171 -11.54 -10.13 28.83
C ARG A 171 -10.04 -9.83 28.75
N GLY A 172 -9.19 -10.87 28.77
CA GLY A 172 -7.75 -10.72 28.58
C GLY A 172 -7.46 -10.14 27.20
N LEU A 173 -6.51 -9.22 27.14
CA LEU A 173 -6.19 -8.46 25.93
C LEU A 173 -5.85 -9.41 24.76
N TYR A 174 -6.74 -9.44 23.77
CA TYR A 174 -6.66 -10.27 22.56
C TYR A 174 -6.74 -11.79 22.78
N GLN A 175 -7.33 -12.27 23.88
CA GLN A 175 -7.59 -13.71 24.02
C GLN A 175 -8.57 -14.23 22.96
N TRP A 176 -9.50 -13.39 22.53
CA TRP A 176 -10.52 -13.72 21.52
C TRP A 176 -9.93 -14.15 20.18
N ILE A 177 -8.74 -13.68 19.80
CA ILE A 177 -8.11 -14.03 18.50
C ILE A 177 -7.81 -15.54 18.41
N LYS A 178 -7.66 -16.21 19.56
CA LYS A 178 -7.39 -17.65 19.65
C LYS A 178 -8.65 -18.47 19.93
N SER A 179 -9.81 -17.83 20.04
CA SER A 179 -11.07 -18.53 20.28
C SER A 179 -11.39 -19.49 19.12
N GLU A 180 -12.05 -20.59 19.43
CA GLU A 180 -12.44 -21.59 18.41
C GLU A 180 -13.29 -20.96 17.31
N VAL A 181 -14.18 -20.03 17.66
CA VAL A 181 -15.04 -19.31 16.72
C VAL A 181 -14.23 -18.53 15.68
N VAL A 182 -13.25 -17.73 16.12
CA VAL A 182 -12.39 -16.94 15.21
C VAL A 182 -11.47 -17.81 14.38
N VAL A 183 -10.90 -18.85 15.00
CA VAL A 183 -9.99 -19.76 14.29
C VAL A 183 -10.74 -20.56 13.25
N ALA A 184 -11.94 -21.06 13.56
CA ALA A 184 -12.79 -21.79 12.62
C ALA A 184 -13.21 -20.90 11.45
N PHE A 185 -13.59 -19.65 11.71
CA PHE A 185 -13.90 -18.66 10.68
C PHE A 185 -12.70 -18.46 9.73
N ILE A 186 -11.52 -18.14 10.26
CA ILE A 186 -10.32 -17.93 9.43
C ILE A 186 -9.96 -19.19 8.64
N GLN A 187 -10.05 -20.37 9.27
CA GLN A 187 -9.80 -21.64 8.57
C GLN A 187 -10.80 -21.89 7.44
N ASP A 188 -12.04 -21.45 7.59
CA ASP A 188 -13.04 -21.55 6.54
C ASP A 188 -12.69 -20.68 5.33
N HIS A 189 -12.35 -19.41 5.56
CA HIS A 189 -11.89 -18.51 4.50
C HIS A 189 -10.59 -18.99 3.83
N ILE A 190 -9.69 -19.65 4.58
CA ILE A 190 -8.52 -20.33 4.01
C ILE A 190 -8.92 -21.47 3.07
N ARG A 191 -9.95 -22.26 3.42
CA ARG A 191 -10.45 -23.33 2.55
C ARG A 191 -11.14 -22.75 1.30
N GLN A 192 -11.97 -21.73 1.48
CA GLN A 192 -12.70 -21.07 0.39
C GLN A 192 -11.78 -20.36 -0.60
N ALA A 193 -10.58 -19.93 -0.17
CA ALA A 193 -9.57 -19.35 -1.06
C ALA A 193 -9.11 -20.31 -2.19
N ALA A 194 -9.46 -21.60 -2.15
CA ALA A 194 -9.36 -22.55 -3.28
C ALA A 194 -8.01 -22.57 -4.01
N GLY A 195 -6.90 -22.50 -3.26
CA GLY A 195 -5.53 -22.50 -3.81
C GLY A 195 -4.92 -21.11 -4.03
N GLY A 196 -5.69 -20.05 -3.81
CA GLY A 196 -5.17 -18.69 -3.67
C GLY A 196 -4.46 -18.44 -2.34
N LYS A 197 -3.88 -17.23 -2.21
CA LYS A 197 -3.14 -16.83 -1.02
C LYS A 197 -4.03 -16.09 -0.02
N VAL A 198 -3.78 -16.29 1.27
CA VAL A 198 -4.44 -15.60 2.38
C VAL A 198 -3.42 -14.85 3.22
N ILE A 199 -3.71 -13.59 3.53
CA ILE A 199 -2.87 -12.76 4.41
C ILE A 199 -3.67 -12.39 5.64
N ILE A 200 -3.07 -12.59 6.81
CA ILE A 200 -3.66 -12.24 8.09
C ILE A 200 -2.86 -11.08 8.67
N TYR A 201 -3.42 -9.87 8.62
CA TYR A 201 -2.82 -8.69 9.21
C TYR A 201 -3.16 -8.59 10.69
N ALA A 202 -2.20 -8.15 11.50
CA ALA A 202 -2.44 -7.72 12.87
C ALA A 202 -1.47 -6.61 13.26
N ASN A 203 -1.87 -5.75 14.19
CA ASN A 203 -1.13 -4.52 14.48
C ASN A 203 0.18 -4.75 15.24
N ILE A 204 0.24 -5.81 16.06
CA ILE A 204 1.41 -6.08 16.91
C ILE A 204 2.00 -7.48 16.68
N ILE A 205 3.32 -7.60 16.85
CA ILE A 205 4.07 -8.86 16.65
C ILE A 205 3.47 -10.00 17.49
N ARG A 206 3.02 -9.72 18.72
CA ARG A 206 2.41 -10.73 19.60
C ARG A 206 1.13 -11.35 19.01
N GLN A 207 0.30 -10.57 18.33
CA GLN A 207 -0.90 -11.09 17.66
C GLN A 207 -0.51 -11.89 16.42
N VAL A 208 0.43 -11.39 15.62
CA VAL A 208 0.95 -12.09 14.45
C VAL A 208 1.52 -13.45 14.80
N THR A 209 2.36 -13.54 15.84
CA THR A 209 2.95 -14.80 16.28
C THR A 209 1.91 -15.74 16.88
N ALA A 210 0.95 -15.21 17.65
CA ALA A 210 -0.18 -15.98 18.16
C ALA A 210 -1.02 -16.61 17.04
N MET A 211 -1.41 -15.82 16.04
CA MET A 211 -2.18 -16.31 14.89
C MET A 211 -1.38 -17.30 14.05
N ALA A 212 -0.10 -17.02 13.80
CA ALA A 212 0.78 -17.94 13.08
C ALA A 212 0.88 -19.30 13.77
N GLN A 213 0.97 -19.32 15.10
CA GLN A 213 1.02 -20.55 15.89
C GLN A 213 -0.29 -21.33 15.79
N VAL A 214 -1.43 -20.68 15.99
CA VAL A 214 -2.74 -21.33 15.99
C VAL A 214 -3.12 -21.86 14.61
N LEU A 215 -2.82 -21.10 13.56
CA LEU A 215 -3.11 -21.47 12.17
C LEU A 215 -1.99 -22.30 11.53
N ARG A 216 -0.92 -22.58 12.26
CA ARG A 216 0.27 -23.33 11.80
C ARG A 216 0.88 -22.76 10.52
N CYS A 217 0.88 -21.44 10.37
CA CYS A 217 1.47 -20.73 9.24
C CYS A 217 2.74 -19.96 9.67
N LYS A 218 3.36 -19.23 8.74
CA LYS A 218 4.55 -18.41 9.06
C LYS A 218 4.12 -17.01 9.51
N ALA A 219 4.81 -16.49 10.51
CA ALA A 219 4.77 -15.09 10.90
C ALA A 219 5.75 -14.27 10.05
N TYR A 220 5.38 -13.04 9.70
CA TYR A 220 6.20 -12.06 8.99
C TYR A 220 6.14 -10.68 9.66
N TYR A 221 7.29 -10.16 10.11
CA TYR A 221 7.37 -8.84 10.76
C TYR A 221 8.74 -8.18 10.59
N SER A 222 8.91 -6.94 11.06
CA SER A 222 10.10 -6.11 10.83
C SER A 222 11.41 -6.71 11.35
N GLU A 223 11.40 -7.26 12.57
CA GLU A 223 12.59 -7.72 13.33
C GLU A 223 13.00 -9.18 13.03
N GLN A 224 12.38 -9.82 12.05
CA GLN A 224 12.63 -11.22 11.76
C GLN A 224 13.94 -11.42 10.97
N LEU A 225 14.72 -12.45 11.35
CA LEU A 225 16.03 -12.74 10.74
C LEU A 225 15.93 -13.18 9.27
N ASP A 226 15.01 -14.10 8.93
CA ASP A 226 14.85 -14.66 7.57
C ASP A 226 13.58 -14.13 6.87
N LYS A 227 13.48 -12.80 6.67
CA LYS A 227 12.31 -12.22 5.97
C LYS A 227 12.21 -12.69 4.53
N ALA A 228 13.34 -12.71 3.81
CA ALA A 228 13.38 -13.10 2.41
C ALA A 228 12.93 -14.55 2.21
N GLY A 229 13.43 -15.50 3.01
CA GLY A 229 13.04 -16.90 2.92
C GLY A 229 11.60 -17.14 3.35
N VAL A 230 11.08 -16.43 4.35
CA VAL A 230 9.66 -16.52 4.73
C VAL A 230 8.75 -16.01 3.62
N LEU A 231 9.06 -14.85 3.04
CA LEU A 231 8.29 -14.30 1.93
C LEU A 231 8.36 -15.22 0.69
N ALA A 232 9.53 -15.74 0.35
CA ALA A 232 9.69 -16.69 -0.76
C ALA A 232 8.85 -17.96 -0.55
N ARG A 233 8.82 -18.51 0.67
CA ARG A 233 7.96 -19.65 1.01
C ARG A 233 6.47 -19.32 0.86
N PHE A 234 6.05 -18.12 1.25
CA PHE A 234 4.67 -17.66 1.08
C PHE A 234 4.29 -17.48 -0.38
N ILE A 235 5.15 -16.84 -1.18
CA ILE A 235 4.91 -16.70 -2.63
C ILE A 235 4.82 -18.08 -3.29
N GLY A 236 5.73 -18.99 -2.94
CA GLY A 236 5.76 -20.36 -3.46
C GLY A 236 4.67 -21.25 -2.88
N ALA A 237 5.02 -22.03 -1.84
CA ALA A 237 4.23 -23.17 -1.39
C ALA A 237 3.20 -22.86 -0.29
N SER A 238 3.43 -21.87 0.58
CA SER A 238 2.53 -21.63 1.71
C SER A 238 1.28 -20.86 1.27
N PRO A 239 0.06 -21.34 1.57
CA PRO A 239 -1.17 -20.63 1.21
C PRO A 239 -1.47 -19.45 2.14
N VAL A 240 -0.95 -19.45 3.37
CA VAL A 240 -1.30 -18.49 4.42
C VAL A 240 -0.05 -17.87 5.03
N ILE A 241 -0.12 -16.58 5.36
CA ILE A 241 0.87 -15.89 6.18
C ILE A 241 0.20 -14.96 7.18
N ALA A 242 0.71 -14.90 8.41
CA ALA A 242 0.33 -13.88 9.37
C ALA A 242 1.41 -12.79 9.41
N THR A 243 1.03 -11.53 9.45
CA THR A 243 1.97 -10.42 9.29
C THR A 243 1.51 -9.13 9.96
N THR A 244 2.47 -8.26 10.30
CA THR A 244 2.15 -6.84 10.52
C THR A 244 2.09 -6.11 9.18
N SER A 245 1.94 -4.78 9.20
CA SER A 245 2.11 -3.91 8.03
C SER A 245 3.49 -4.04 7.34
N ALA A 246 4.43 -4.78 7.94
CA ALA A 246 5.70 -5.16 7.35
C ALA A 246 5.56 -5.87 5.99
N LEU A 247 4.54 -6.71 5.79
CA LEU A 247 4.23 -7.31 4.48
C LEU A 247 3.44 -6.31 3.63
N GLY A 248 4.07 -5.17 3.42
CA GLY A 248 3.44 -4.03 2.78
C GLY A 248 4.11 -3.70 1.46
N MET A 249 5.09 -2.82 1.52
CA MET A 249 5.66 -2.21 0.33
C MET A 249 6.55 -3.19 -0.47
N GLY A 250 6.26 -3.32 -1.77
CA GLY A 250 7.13 -4.02 -2.73
C GLY A 250 6.86 -5.49 -2.95
N VAL A 251 5.76 -6.02 -2.42
CA VAL A 251 5.29 -7.38 -2.72
C VAL A 251 4.12 -7.28 -3.71
N ASP A 252 4.21 -8.03 -4.80
CA ASP A 252 3.19 -8.12 -5.84
C ASP A 252 2.78 -9.58 -6.04
N ILE A 253 1.77 -10.01 -5.27
CA ILE A 253 1.21 -11.36 -5.34
C ILE A 253 -0.16 -11.23 -5.99
N PRO A 254 -0.34 -11.74 -7.22
CA PRO A 254 -1.57 -11.50 -8.00
C PRO A 254 -2.80 -12.17 -7.40
N ASN A 255 -2.64 -13.38 -6.85
CA ASN A 255 -3.71 -14.28 -6.47
C ASN A 255 -4.03 -14.31 -4.96
N ILE A 256 -3.93 -13.16 -4.28
CA ILE A 256 -4.41 -13.05 -2.89
C ILE A 256 -5.94 -13.07 -2.92
N ARG A 257 -6.55 -14.10 -2.34
CA ARG A 257 -8.00 -14.31 -2.32
C ARG A 257 -8.66 -13.78 -1.07
N SER A 258 -7.96 -13.77 0.06
CA SER A 258 -8.52 -13.29 1.32
C SER A 258 -7.49 -12.48 2.10
N ILE A 259 -7.91 -11.31 2.56
CA ILE A 259 -7.15 -10.49 3.49
C ILE A 259 -7.98 -10.36 4.76
N ILE A 260 -7.41 -10.81 5.88
CA ILE A 260 -8.09 -10.81 7.17
C ILE A 260 -7.31 -9.91 8.11
N HIS A 261 -7.92 -8.81 8.55
CA HIS A 261 -7.35 -7.90 9.53
C HIS A 261 -7.86 -8.23 10.93
N ILE A 262 -6.96 -8.56 11.85
CA ILE A 262 -7.28 -8.90 13.24
C ILE A 262 -7.35 -7.63 14.08
N GLY A 263 -8.56 -7.32 14.53
CA GLY A 263 -8.88 -6.15 15.34
C GLY A 263 -8.93 -4.87 14.52
N THR A 264 -9.13 -3.75 15.21
CA THR A 264 -9.19 -2.41 14.63
C THR A 264 -7.87 -2.02 13.95
N PRO A 265 -7.87 -1.68 12.63
CA PRO A 265 -6.71 -1.11 11.95
C PRO A 265 -6.24 0.20 12.57
N TRP A 266 -4.99 0.59 12.33
CA TRP A 266 -4.43 1.86 12.81
C TRP A 266 -5.14 3.08 12.24
N THR A 267 -5.33 3.09 10.92
CA THR A 267 -6.03 4.12 10.17
C THR A 267 -6.80 3.47 9.03
N LEU A 268 -7.82 4.16 8.49
CA LEU A 268 -8.55 3.68 7.33
C LEU A 268 -7.64 3.62 6.08
N LEU A 269 -6.63 4.49 6.00
CA LEU A 269 -5.60 4.44 4.96
C LEU A 269 -4.74 3.18 5.03
N ASP A 270 -4.34 2.74 6.23
CA ASP A 270 -3.57 1.50 6.40
C ASP A 270 -4.39 0.30 5.94
N TYR A 271 -5.65 0.23 6.38
CA TYR A 271 -6.58 -0.80 5.95
C TYR A 271 -6.80 -0.79 4.43
N ALA A 272 -6.98 0.37 3.81
CA ALA A 272 -7.09 0.52 2.35
C ALA A 272 -5.84 -0.02 1.62
N GLN A 273 -4.65 0.23 2.16
CA GLN A 273 -3.40 -0.24 1.55
C GLN A 273 -3.19 -1.74 1.71
N GLU A 274 -3.68 -2.32 2.80
CA GLU A 274 -3.62 -3.75 3.08
C GLU A 274 -4.65 -4.50 2.23
N SER A 275 -5.93 -4.15 2.35
CA SER A 275 -7.03 -4.73 1.56
C SER A 275 -6.84 -4.58 0.05
N GLY A 276 -6.28 -3.46 -0.42
CA GLY A 276 -5.97 -3.21 -1.84
C GLY A 276 -4.95 -4.18 -2.48
N ARG A 277 -4.41 -5.15 -1.73
CA ARG A 277 -3.56 -6.24 -2.23
C ARG A 277 -4.37 -7.44 -2.73
N ALA A 278 -5.61 -7.59 -2.27
CA ALA A 278 -6.49 -8.66 -2.69
C ALA A 278 -6.78 -8.57 -4.20
N GLY A 279 -6.89 -9.70 -4.89
CA GLY A 279 -7.44 -9.77 -6.24
C GLY A 279 -6.69 -8.97 -7.30
N ARG A 280 -5.35 -8.98 -7.31
CA ARG A 280 -4.56 -8.20 -8.28
C ARG A 280 -4.58 -8.79 -9.68
N ASP A 281 -4.91 -10.07 -9.81
CA ASP A 281 -5.30 -10.75 -11.06
C ASP A 281 -6.72 -10.39 -11.54
N GLY A 282 -7.46 -9.55 -10.81
CA GLY A 282 -8.83 -9.15 -11.14
C GLY A 282 -9.90 -10.19 -10.76
N GLN A 283 -9.51 -11.33 -10.19
CA GLN A 283 -10.45 -12.36 -9.75
C GLN A 283 -11.10 -11.97 -8.41
N HIS A 284 -12.26 -12.58 -8.14
CA HIS A 284 -12.97 -12.38 -6.88
C HIS A 284 -12.07 -12.63 -5.68
N SER A 285 -12.13 -11.73 -4.71
CA SER A 285 -11.35 -11.78 -3.46
C SER A 285 -12.11 -11.04 -2.37
N GLU A 286 -11.66 -11.17 -1.13
CA GLU A 286 -12.31 -10.54 0.02
C GLU A 286 -11.28 -9.82 0.92
N ALA A 287 -11.78 -8.82 1.65
CA ALA A 287 -11.06 -8.10 2.70
C ALA A 287 -11.98 -7.99 3.92
N ILE A 288 -11.59 -8.66 5.00
CA ILE A 288 -12.40 -8.84 6.21
C ILE A 288 -11.68 -8.22 7.40
N ILE A 289 -12.35 -7.35 8.14
CA ILE A 289 -11.93 -6.98 9.50
C ILE A 289 -12.65 -7.88 10.50
N ILE A 290 -11.92 -8.49 11.41
CA ILE A 290 -12.50 -9.20 12.56
C ILE A 290 -12.38 -8.30 13.78
N GLN A 291 -13.49 -7.78 14.29
CA GLN A 291 -13.52 -6.92 15.47
C GLN A 291 -14.76 -7.22 16.32
N PRO A 292 -14.64 -7.97 17.42
CA PRO A 292 -15.77 -8.28 18.30
C PRO A 292 -16.41 -7.02 18.89
N ALA A 293 -17.75 -6.96 18.92
CA ALA A 293 -18.49 -5.84 19.51
C ALA A 293 -18.23 -5.72 21.03
N GLY A 294 -18.10 -4.50 21.55
CA GLY A 294 -17.83 -4.26 22.97
C GLY A 294 -16.39 -4.57 23.38
N TRP A 295 -15.50 -4.81 22.42
CA TRP A 295 -14.05 -4.85 22.59
C TRP A 295 -13.41 -3.58 22.01
N ASP A 296 -14.11 -2.46 22.19
CA ASP A 296 -13.82 -1.14 21.60
C ASP A 296 -12.91 -0.29 22.48
N THR A 297 -12.43 -0.83 23.62
CA THR A 297 -11.41 -0.16 24.42
C THR A 297 -10.24 0.15 23.48
N PRO A 298 -9.78 1.42 23.37
CA PRO A 298 -8.75 1.79 22.42
C PRO A 298 -7.61 0.81 22.57
N ALA A 299 -7.37 0.05 21.52
CA ALA A 299 -6.33 -0.95 21.57
C ALA A 299 -5.03 -0.23 21.95
N PRO A 300 -4.17 -0.75 22.85
CA PRO A 300 -2.97 -0.04 23.30
C PRO A 300 -2.05 0.49 22.20
N TRP A 301 -2.20 0.02 20.96
CA TRP A 301 -1.50 0.60 19.82
C TRP A 301 -2.12 1.91 19.32
N MET A 302 -3.42 2.16 19.51
CA MET A 302 -4.08 3.42 19.12
C MET A 302 -3.59 4.66 19.90
N GLU A 303 -2.75 4.48 20.92
CA GLU A 303 -2.10 5.58 21.62
C GLU A 303 -1.24 6.41 20.64
N GLY A 304 -1.60 7.68 20.44
CA GLY A 304 -0.93 8.58 19.50
C GLY A 304 -1.53 8.63 18.09
N VAL A 305 -2.57 7.85 17.79
CA VAL A 305 -3.35 8.01 16.55
C VAL A 305 -4.24 9.25 16.67
N ALA A 306 -4.30 10.09 15.63
CA ALA A 306 -5.08 11.32 15.67
C ALA A 306 -6.58 11.02 15.87
N PRO A 307 -7.34 11.81 16.67
CA PRO A 307 -8.75 11.55 16.94
C PRO A 307 -9.60 11.37 15.68
N LYS A 308 -9.32 12.15 14.63
CA LYS A 308 -10.00 12.04 13.33
C LYS A 308 -9.80 10.67 12.68
N ASP A 309 -8.58 10.12 12.73
CA ASP A 309 -8.30 8.80 12.15
C ASP A 309 -9.00 7.69 12.96
N GLN A 310 -9.11 7.86 14.29
CA GLN A 310 -9.86 6.93 15.14
C GLN A 310 -11.35 6.94 14.83
N GLU A 311 -11.94 8.13 14.66
CA GLU A 311 -13.33 8.31 14.28
C GLU A 311 -13.65 7.67 12.93
N GLN A 312 -12.79 7.88 11.92
CA GLN A 312 -12.97 7.29 10.58
C GLN A 312 -12.93 5.76 10.59
N VAL A 313 -12.04 5.16 11.39
CA VAL A 313 -12.00 3.70 11.53
C VAL A 313 -13.23 3.18 12.29
N ALA A 314 -13.67 3.88 13.34
CA ALA A 314 -14.86 3.51 14.09
C ALA A 314 -16.13 3.61 13.24
N GLU A 315 -16.26 4.66 12.42
CA GLU A 315 -17.34 4.84 11.46
C GLU A 315 -17.36 3.69 10.44
N TYR A 316 -16.19 3.31 9.90
CA TYR A 316 -16.07 2.19 8.98
C TYR A 316 -16.46 0.85 9.61
N ILE A 317 -16.00 0.56 10.83
CA ILE A 317 -16.32 -0.70 11.55
C ILE A 317 -17.79 -0.74 11.99
N GLY A 318 -18.39 0.43 12.26
CA GLY A 318 -19.76 0.58 12.69
C GLY A 318 -20.79 0.53 11.56
N VAL A 319 -20.37 0.39 10.30
CA VAL A 319 -21.30 0.23 9.17
C VAL A 319 -22.11 -1.04 9.37
N VAL A 320 -23.43 -0.89 9.36
CA VAL A 320 -24.36 -2.01 9.47
C VAL A 320 -24.62 -2.56 8.07
N GLU A 321 -24.35 -3.85 7.89
CA GLU A 321 -24.60 -4.59 6.64
C GLU A 321 -26.06 -4.39 6.20
N GLY A 322 -26.26 -4.06 4.92
CA GLY A 322 -27.58 -3.75 4.36
C GLY A 322 -28.12 -2.34 4.65
N ILE A 323 -27.41 -1.52 5.43
CA ILE A 323 -27.70 -0.09 5.63
C ILE A 323 -26.64 0.79 4.95
N GLY A 324 -25.38 0.36 4.97
CA GLY A 324 -24.27 1.03 4.30
C GLY A 324 -23.41 0.06 3.51
N CYS A 325 -22.50 0.60 2.70
CA CYS A 325 -21.57 -0.19 1.91
C CYS A 325 -20.13 0.15 2.27
N HIS A 326 -19.38 -0.83 2.78
CA HIS A 326 -17.97 -0.67 3.12
C HIS A 326 -17.12 -0.24 1.91
N GLN A 327 -17.44 -0.72 0.70
CA GLN A 327 -16.74 -0.28 -0.50
C GLN A 327 -16.99 1.22 -0.79
N VAL A 328 -18.24 1.68 -0.73
CA VAL A 328 -18.59 3.09 -0.98
C VAL A 328 -17.92 3.99 0.05
N MET A 329 -17.94 3.62 1.33
CA MET A 329 -17.24 4.35 2.40
C MET A 329 -15.74 4.47 2.12
N LEU A 330 -15.09 3.38 1.69
CA LEU A 330 -13.67 3.37 1.39
C LEU A 330 -13.33 4.21 0.14
N ASP A 331 -14.16 4.13 -0.90
CA ASP A 331 -14.00 4.89 -2.13
C ASP A 331 -14.19 6.39 -1.87
N GLN A 332 -15.21 6.77 -1.08
CA GLN A 332 -15.40 8.16 -0.64
C GLN A 332 -14.22 8.67 0.20
N TYR A 333 -13.68 7.85 1.10
CA TYR A 333 -12.51 8.21 1.89
C TYR A 333 -11.26 8.43 1.02
N LEU A 334 -10.99 7.53 0.06
CA LEU A 334 -9.78 7.58 -0.75
C LEU A 334 -9.84 8.61 -1.86
N ASP A 335 -10.98 8.70 -2.53
CA ASP A 335 -11.14 9.39 -3.80
C ASP A 335 -12.01 10.64 -3.72
N GLY A 336 -12.94 10.71 -2.77
CA GLY A 336 -13.88 11.83 -2.66
C GLY A 336 -14.68 12.00 -3.96
N VAL A 337 -14.68 13.21 -4.52
CA VAL A 337 -15.26 13.51 -5.84
C VAL A 337 -14.15 13.43 -6.89
N VAL A 338 -14.26 12.50 -7.83
CA VAL A 338 -13.32 12.34 -8.96
C VAL A 338 -14.02 12.78 -10.24
N ASP A 339 -13.45 13.75 -10.95
CA ASP A 339 -14.02 14.28 -12.21
C ASP A 339 -15.49 14.72 -12.10
N GLY A 340 -15.88 15.29 -10.96
CA GLY A 340 -17.25 15.71 -10.67
C GLY A 340 -18.20 14.58 -10.24
N TYR A 341 -17.68 13.35 -10.15
CA TYR A 341 -18.42 12.17 -9.77
C TYR A 341 -18.08 11.71 -8.35
N GLN A 342 -19.11 11.49 -7.53
CA GLN A 342 -18.98 10.86 -6.23
C GLN A 342 -19.78 9.56 -6.25
N GLN A 343 -19.13 8.44 -5.97
CA GLN A 343 -19.80 7.15 -5.88
C GLN A 343 -20.75 7.15 -4.67
N GLN A 344 -22.01 6.82 -4.93
CA GLN A 344 -23.08 6.76 -3.93
C GLN A 344 -23.56 5.33 -3.69
N TYR A 345 -23.43 4.46 -4.69
CA TYR A 345 -23.90 3.08 -4.67
C TYR A 345 -22.83 2.11 -5.15
N TYR A 346 -23.05 0.81 -4.95
CA TYR A 346 -22.18 -0.22 -5.50
C TYR A 346 -22.35 -0.27 -7.03
N GLN A 347 -21.25 -0.13 -7.78
CA GLN A 347 -21.21 -0.03 -9.27
C GLN A 347 -22.06 1.08 -9.92
N ASP A 348 -22.82 1.86 -9.15
CA ASP A 348 -23.68 2.99 -9.57
C ASP A 348 -24.60 2.69 -10.78
N ALA A 349 -25.00 1.42 -10.96
CA ALA A 349 -25.81 0.97 -12.08
C ALA A 349 -27.34 1.03 -11.82
N ASP A 350 -27.80 0.92 -10.57
CA ASP A 350 -29.19 1.16 -10.15
C ASP A 350 -29.25 1.65 -8.69
N PRO A 351 -29.96 2.75 -8.35
CA PRO A 351 -30.14 3.18 -6.95
C PRO A 351 -30.92 2.18 -6.06
N ARG A 352 -31.47 1.10 -6.63
CA ARG A 352 -32.08 -0.03 -5.91
C ARG A 352 -31.11 -1.19 -5.68
N GLU A 353 -29.93 -1.19 -6.29
CA GLU A 353 -28.85 -2.14 -6.00
C GLU A 353 -28.05 -1.67 -4.79
N GLN A 354 -28.55 -1.97 -3.60
CA GLN A 354 -27.71 -2.04 -2.40
C GLN A 354 -27.58 -3.50 -1.97
N ILE A 355 -26.46 -4.14 -2.32
CA ILE A 355 -25.92 -5.25 -1.51
C ILE A 355 -24.40 -5.07 -1.36
N CYS A 356 -24.01 -4.54 -0.20
CA CYS A 356 -22.71 -4.70 0.46
C CYS A 356 -23.08 -5.20 1.87
N ASP A 357 -22.65 -6.37 2.34
CA ASP A 357 -21.28 -6.83 2.54
C ASP A 357 -21.16 -8.37 2.37
N GLY A 358 -21.00 -8.87 1.13
CA GLY A 358 -21.00 -10.33 0.90
C GLY A 358 -21.06 -10.77 -0.56
N TYR A 359 -20.53 -9.96 -1.47
CA TYR A 359 -20.84 -9.99 -2.90
C TYR A 359 -20.81 -11.40 -3.54
N ASP A 360 -21.94 -11.86 -4.09
CA ASP A 360 -22.00 -12.92 -5.11
C ASP A 360 -22.31 -12.28 -6.48
N PRO A 361 -21.44 -12.39 -7.50
CA PRO A 361 -21.72 -11.86 -8.83
C PRO A 361 -22.69 -12.71 -9.68
N ASN A 362 -23.29 -13.79 -9.16
CA ASN A 362 -24.21 -14.67 -9.91
C ASN A 362 -25.66 -14.21 -9.94
#